data_AF-A0A2S4A0K8-F1
#
_entry.id   AF-A0A2S4A0K8-F1
#
_cell.length_a   1.000
_cell.length_b   1.000
_cell.length_c   1.000
_cell.angle_alpha   90.00
_cell.angle_beta   90.00
_cell.angle_gamma   90.00
#
_symmetry.space_group_name_H-M   'P 1'
#
loop_
_entity.id
_entity.type
_entity.pdbx_description
1 polymer ?
#
loop_
_entity_poly.entity_id
_entity_poly.type
_entity_poly.pdbx_seq_one_letter_code
_entity_poly.pdbx_strand_id
1 'polypeptide(L)'
;MDLLRFATAGSVDDGKSTLIGRMLYDSKSIFSDQLESIEKTSRERGDEYTDLALLTDGLRAEREQGITIDVAYRYFSTPKRKFIIADTPGHIQYTRNMVTGASTADAAIVLVDARKGLSEQSRRHTFLVSLLQVPHLILAINKMDLVDWSEEVYESIRSEFVDFAAKLDISDLTVIPVSALQGDNVVDASANMPWYKGSTLLHHLETVHIASDRNLVDVRFPVQYVIRPHQSSHHDYRGYAGQVCGGVLRVGDEVVVLPSGMPTRIAAIYAPSGPVESAFAPMSVTICLEDDVDVSRGDMICRQNNRPTVAQDIDAMICWMGSTPLEPGQRLAIKHTTRNARALVQELQYELNINTLHRNSAAVDLKLNEIGRVRLRTTMPLLADEYRRNRQTGGFVLIDEANNNTVAAGMIVNAN
;
A
#
# COMPACT_ATOMS: atom_id res chain seq x y z
N MET A 1 20.53 4.91 3.59
CA MET A 1 19.45 5.83 3.99
C MET A 1 18.14 5.10 3.79
N ASP A 2 17.37 4.90 4.85
CA ASP A 2 16.13 4.11 4.80
C ASP A 2 15.03 4.87 4.03
N LEU A 3 14.09 4.14 3.43
CA LEU A 3 13.03 4.67 2.57
C LEU A 3 11.66 4.34 3.17
N LEU A 4 10.87 5.37 3.48
CA LEU A 4 9.48 5.21 3.92
C LEU A 4 8.51 5.60 2.80
N ARG A 5 7.57 4.72 2.48
CA ARG A 5 6.40 5.04 1.65
C ARG A 5 5.21 5.29 2.56
N PHE A 6 4.55 6.43 2.42
CA PHE A 6 3.30 6.65 3.13
C PHE A 6 2.22 7.25 2.26
N ALA A 7 0.97 6.91 2.57
CA ALA A 7 -0.21 7.45 1.91
C ALA A 7 -0.94 8.44 2.82
N THR A 8 -1.45 9.54 2.27
CA THR A 8 -2.34 10.47 2.99
C THR A 8 -3.79 10.21 2.59
N ALA A 9 -4.68 10.18 3.57
CA ALA A 9 -6.11 9.99 3.40
C ALA A 9 -6.87 10.91 4.37
N GLY A 10 -8.12 11.23 4.07
CA GLY A 10 -8.89 12.24 4.79
C GLY A 10 -9.90 12.90 3.86
N SER A 11 -10.87 13.63 4.42
CA SER A 11 -11.85 14.38 3.64
C SER A 11 -11.20 15.45 2.76
N VAL A 12 -11.97 16.02 1.83
CA VAL A 12 -11.54 17.15 0.99
C VAL A 12 -11.10 18.32 1.87
N ASP A 13 -11.87 18.62 2.92
CA ASP A 13 -11.61 19.78 3.77
C ASP A 13 -10.60 19.52 4.89
N ASP A 14 -10.11 18.30 5.08
CA ASP A 14 -9.27 17.97 6.25
C ASP A 14 -7.84 18.53 6.14
N GLY A 15 -7.49 19.18 5.02
CA GLY A 15 -6.23 19.89 4.84
C GLY A 15 -5.05 19.00 4.44
N LYS A 16 -5.28 17.94 3.66
CA LYS A 16 -4.24 16.99 3.18
C LYS A 16 -3.16 17.69 2.37
N SER A 17 -3.55 18.40 1.32
CA SER A 17 -2.66 19.15 0.44
C SER A 17 -1.87 20.20 1.21
N THR A 18 -2.52 20.92 2.13
CA THR A 18 -1.87 21.88 3.02
C THR A 18 -0.83 21.22 3.92
N LEU A 19 -1.12 20.06 4.51
CA LEU A 19 -0.18 19.33 5.37
C LEU A 19 1.05 18.88 4.57
N ILE A 20 0.85 18.31 3.39
CA ILE A 20 1.94 17.88 2.51
C ILE A 20 2.77 19.10 2.08
N GLY A 21 2.13 20.17 1.63
CA GLY A 21 2.79 21.42 1.26
C GLY A 21 3.63 21.98 2.41
N ARG A 22 3.09 21.97 3.63
CA ARG A 22 3.80 22.38 4.85
C ARG A 22 5.01 21.52 5.14
N MET A 23 4.89 20.19 5.07
CA MET A 23 6.03 19.29 5.24
C MET A 23 7.13 19.54 4.20
N LEU A 24 6.78 19.77 2.93
CA LEU A 24 7.74 20.06 1.87
C LEU A 24 8.44 21.41 2.09
N TYR A 25 7.69 22.41 2.54
CA TYR A 25 8.20 23.75 2.86
C TYR A 25 9.16 23.72 4.05
N ASP A 26 8.71 23.21 5.19
CA ASP A 26 9.48 23.21 6.44
C ASP A 26 10.70 22.27 6.37
N SER A 27 10.64 21.21 5.55
CA SER A 27 11.80 20.33 5.30
C SER A 27 12.87 20.94 4.38
N LYS A 28 12.69 22.19 3.93
CA LYS A 28 13.58 22.91 2.98
C LYS A 28 13.83 22.14 1.69
N SER A 29 12.87 21.31 1.28
CA SER A 29 12.96 20.51 0.06
C SER A 29 12.56 21.31 -1.20
N ILE A 30 12.11 22.55 -1.03
CA ILE A 30 11.61 23.42 -2.10
C ILE A 30 12.65 24.51 -2.40
N PHE A 31 12.92 24.74 -3.68
CA PHE A 31 13.79 25.82 -4.14
C PHE A 31 13.08 27.17 -4.01
N SER A 32 13.84 28.23 -3.69
CA SER A 32 13.29 29.56 -3.39
C SER A 32 12.46 30.18 -4.52
N ASP A 33 12.78 29.86 -5.76
CA ASP A 33 12.08 30.30 -6.98
C ASP A 33 10.67 29.70 -7.10
N GLN A 34 10.48 28.43 -6.72
CA GLN A 34 9.15 27.82 -6.68
C GLN A 34 8.25 28.47 -5.63
N LEU A 35 8.85 28.84 -4.50
CA LEU A 35 8.17 29.47 -3.37
C LEU A 35 7.71 30.89 -3.71
N GLU A 36 8.57 31.68 -4.37
CA GLU A 36 8.21 33.00 -4.91
C GLU A 36 7.08 32.93 -5.93
N SER A 37 7.10 31.92 -6.82
CA SER A 37 6.03 31.71 -7.79
C SER A 37 4.68 31.46 -7.11
N ILE A 38 4.67 30.74 -6.00
CA ILE A 38 3.46 30.39 -5.26
C ILE A 38 2.93 31.58 -4.49
N GLU A 39 3.79 32.32 -3.79
CA GLU A 39 3.40 33.56 -3.11
C GLU A 39 2.76 34.55 -4.09
N LYS A 40 3.30 34.64 -5.31
CA LYS A 40 2.72 35.46 -6.36
C LYS A 40 1.34 34.96 -6.78
N THR A 41 1.17 33.67 -7.02
CA THR A 41 -0.12 33.07 -7.41
C THR A 41 -1.18 33.18 -6.31
N SER A 42 -0.82 32.98 -5.03
CA SER A 42 -1.73 33.18 -3.89
C SER A 42 -2.20 34.64 -3.81
N ARG A 43 -1.28 35.61 -3.97
CA ARG A 43 -1.67 37.04 -4.02
C ARG A 43 -2.54 37.37 -5.22
N GLU A 44 -2.28 36.78 -6.39
CA GLU A 44 -3.12 36.94 -7.59
C GLU A 44 -4.53 36.35 -7.42
N ARG A 45 -4.67 35.28 -6.61
CA ARG A 45 -5.97 34.70 -6.22
C ARG A 45 -6.69 35.47 -5.11
N GLY A 46 -5.98 36.35 -4.39
CA GLY A 46 -6.51 37.15 -3.29
C GLY A 46 -6.41 36.48 -1.92
N ASP A 47 -5.59 35.44 -1.77
CA ASP A 47 -5.38 34.76 -0.50
C ASP A 47 -4.58 35.65 0.47
N GLU A 48 -4.97 35.70 1.74
CA GLU A 48 -4.25 36.46 2.78
C GLU A 48 -2.92 35.81 3.20
N TYR A 49 -2.72 34.53 2.89
CA TYR A 49 -1.54 33.75 3.23
C TYR A 49 -1.02 32.97 2.01
N THR A 50 0.22 32.49 2.10
CA THR A 50 0.82 31.64 1.07
C THR A 50 0.15 30.27 1.08
N ASP A 51 -0.63 29.96 0.04
CA ASP A 51 -1.34 28.69 -0.07
C ASP A 51 -0.38 27.58 -0.52
N LEU A 52 0.12 26.83 0.46
CA LEU A 52 1.04 25.72 0.23
C LEU A 52 0.38 24.53 -0.48
N ALA A 53 -0.96 24.45 -0.58
CA ALA A 53 -1.63 23.41 -1.37
C ALA A 53 -1.30 23.54 -2.88
N LEU A 54 -0.93 24.74 -3.34
CA LEU A 54 -0.49 24.96 -4.73
C LEU A 54 0.79 24.17 -5.09
N LEU A 55 1.56 23.73 -4.11
CA LEU A 55 2.71 22.84 -4.33
C LEU A 55 2.29 21.45 -4.79
N THR A 56 1.16 20.96 -4.30
CA THR A 56 0.74 19.56 -4.42
C THR A 56 -0.18 19.31 -5.61
N ASP A 57 -0.93 20.32 -6.04
CA ASP A 57 -1.95 20.18 -7.08
C ASP A 57 -1.32 20.21 -8.49
N GLY A 58 -1.31 19.05 -9.14
CA GLY A 58 -0.57 18.81 -10.40
C GLY A 58 -1.40 19.05 -11.66
N LEU A 59 -2.72 18.82 -11.62
CA LEU A 59 -3.61 18.92 -12.79
C LEU A 59 -4.38 20.26 -12.80
N ARG A 60 -4.62 20.83 -13.99
CA ARG A 60 -5.46 22.05 -14.13
C ARG A 60 -6.87 21.85 -13.56
N ALA A 61 -7.45 20.65 -13.75
CA ALA A 61 -8.76 20.30 -13.21
C ALA A 61 -8.77 20.21 -11.67
N GLU A 62 -7.68 19.72 -11.06
CA GLU A 62 -7.50 19.71 -9.59
C GLU A 62 -7.44 21.16 -9.06
N ARG A 63 -6.68 22.04 -9.73
CA ARG A 63 -6.53 23.46 -9.34
C ARG A 63 -7.78 24.31 -9.49
N GLU A 64 -8.68 23.93 -10.42
CA GLU A 64 -9.96 24.58 -10.66
C GLU A 64 -11.03 24.14 -9.64
N GLN A 65 -10.91 22.91 -9.10
CA GLN A 65 -11.89 22.34 -8.17
C GLN A 65 -11.41 22.25 -6.71
N GLY A 66 -10.12 22.46 -6.45
CA GLY A 66 -9.53 22.37 -5.10
C GLY A 66 -9.53 20.95 -4.52
N ILE A 67 -9.48 19.91 -5.37
CA ILE A 67 -9.50 18.49 -4.96
C ILE A 67 -8.38 17.69 -5.64
N THR A 68 -7.79 16.71 -4.95
CA THR A 68 -6.90 15.71 -5.55
C THR A 68 -7.74 14.68 -6.32
N ILE A 69 -7.42 14.41 -7.59
CA ILE A 69 -8.18 13.53 -8.48
C ILE A 69 -7.43 12.21 -8.72
N ASP A 70 -6.12 12.24 -8.93
CA ASP A 70 -5.29 11.03 -9.11
C ASP A 70 -4.25 10.90 -8.00
N VAL A 71 -3.64 9.72 -7.84
CA VAL A 71 -2.57 9.54 -6.85
C VAL A 71 -1.34 10.32 -7.29
N ALA A 72 -1.04 11.41 -6.59
CA ALA A 72 0.18 12.18 -6.84
C ALA A 72 1.33 11.63 -5.99
N TYR A 73 2.39 11.17 -6.64
CA TYR A 73 3.61 10.74 -5.94
C TYR A 73 4.56 11.91 -5.76
N ARG A 74 4.93 12.22 -4.51
CA ARG A 74 5.92 13.23 -4.16
C ARG A 74 7.10 12.62 -3.43
N TYR A 75 8.27 13.24 -3.61
CA TYR A 75 9.53 12.74 -3.07
C TYR A 75 10.18 13.85 -2.26
N PHE A 76 10.60 13.52 -1.05
CA PHE A 76 11.43 14.40 -0.24
C PHE A 76 12.36 13.57 0.64
N SER A 77 13.36 14.22 1.23
CA SER A 77 14.30 13.56 2.12
C SER A 77 14.73 14.48 3.22
N THR A 78 14.89 13.93 4.42
CA THR A 78 15.58 14.58 5.53
C THR A 78 17.01 14.04 5.63
N PRO A 79 17.87 14.60 6.49
CA PRO A 79 19.18 14.02 6.77
C PRO A 79 19.12 12.58 7.30
N LYS A 80 17.97 12.13 7.84
CA LYS A 80 17.82 10.78 8.40
C LYS A 80 17.19 9.78 7.43
N ARG A 81 16.22 10.20 6.60
CA ARG A 81 15.37 9.27 5.84
C ARG A 81 14.86 9.86 4.52
N LYS A 82 14.62 8.97 3.54
CA LYS A 82 13.95 9.30 2.28
C LYS A 82 12.47 8.95 2.37
N PHE A 83 11.63 9.75 1.73
CA PHE A 83 10.19 9.61 1.77
C PHE A 83 9.58 9.61 0.37
N ILE A 84 8.56 8.75 0.19
CA ILE A 84 7.66 8.78 -0.95
C ILE A 84 6.25 8.97 -0.40
N ILE A 85 5.61 10.06 -0.79
CA ILE A 85 4.23 10.40 -0.42
C ILE A 85 3.33 9.97 -1.56
N ALA A 86 2.31 9.17 -1.28
CA ALA A 86 1.17 8.94 -2.16
C ALA A 86 0.01 9.82 -1.67
N ASP A 87 -0.25 10.95 -2.34
CA ASP A 87 -1.40 11.78 -2.02
C ASP A 87 -2.66 11.14 -2.61
N THR A 88 -3.50 10.55 -1.75
CA THR A 88 -4.71 9.86 -2.21
C THR A 88 -5.94 10.79 -2.15
N PRO A 89 -6.78 10.80 -3.18
CA PRO A 89 -8.01 11.58 -3.19
C PRO A 89 -8.91 11.28 -1.99
N GLY A 90 -9.50 12.32 -1.41
CA GLY A 90 -10.38 12.18 -0.23
C GLY A 90 -11.85 11.84 -0.53
N HIS A 91 -12.24 11.81 -1.81
CA HIS A 91 -13.64 11.69 -2.20
C HIS A 91 -14.06 10.22 -2.41
N ILE A 92 -15.32 9.92 -2.08
CA ILE A 92 -15.95 8.58 -2.13
C ILE A 92 -15.77 7.89 -3.50
N GLN A 93 -15.74 8.68 -4.58
CA GLN A 93 -15.59 8.18 -5.95
C GLN A 93 -14.17 7.70 -6.30
N TYR A 94 -13.20 7.79 -5.39
CA TYR A 94 -11.79 7.52 -5.66
C TYR A 94 -11.20 6.42 -4.75
N THR A 95 -12.01 5.48 -4.25
CA THR A 95 -11.48 4.33 -3.48
C THR A 95 -10.48 3.51 -4.26
N ARG A 96 -10.66 3.35 -5.58
CA ARG A 96 -9.62 2.81 -6.48
C ARG A 96 -8.25 3.46 -6.26
N ASN A 97 -8.20 4.79 -6.15
CA ASN A 97 -6.96 5.55 -6.06
C ASN A 97 -6.32 5.34 -4.70
N MET A 98 -7.13 5.32 -3.63
CA MET A 98 -6.65 4.95 -2.30
C MET A 98 -6.09 3.53 -2.27
N VAL A 99 -6.77 2.54 -2.87
CA VAL A 99 -6.27 1.16 -2.95
C VAL A 99 -4.94 1.10 -3.69
N THR A 100 -4.83 1.81 -4.82
CA THR A 100 -3.59 1.89 -5.59
C THR A 100 -2.46 2.48 -4.73
N GLY A 101 -2.67 3.65 -4.12
CA GLY A 101 -1.63 4.35 -3.34
C GLY A 101 -1.25 3.63 -2.04
N ALA A 102 -2.23 3.16 -1.28
CA ALA A 102 -2.00 2.55 0.03
C ALA A 102 -1.51 1.08 -0.04
N SER A 103 -1.75 0.36 -1.14
CA SER A 103 -1.30 -1.04 -1.29
C SER A 103 0.21 -1.25 -1.21
N THR A 104 1.00 -0.19 -1.42
CA THR A 104 2.48 -0.23 -1.33
C THR A 104 3.02 0.61 -0.19
N ALA A 105 2.14 1.21 0.62
CA ALA A 105 2.52 2.06 1.72
C ALA A 105 2.99 1.24 2.92
N ASP A 106 4.02 1.76 3.59
CA ASP A 106 4.52 1.30 4.88
C ASP A 106 3.75 1.99 6.02
N ALA A 107 3.29 3.23 5.80
CA ALA A 107 2.45 3.98 6.73
C ALA A 107 1.28 4.68 6.04
N ALA A 108 0.21 4.97 6.77
CA ALA A 108 -0.91 5.79 6.29
C ALA A 108 -1.23 6.90 7.29
N ILE A 109 -1.44 8.11 6.79
CA ILE A 109 -1.86 9.26 7.60
C ILE A 109 -3.32 9.55 7.28
N VAL A 110 -4.21 9.35 8.24
CA VAL A 110 -5.62 9.75 8.15
C VAL A 110 -5.78 11.10 8.83
N LEU A 111 -6.14 12.12 8.06
CA LEU A 111 -6.42 13.46 8.58
C LEU A 111 -7.87 13.58 9.03
N VAL A 112 -8.09 14.33 10.11
CA VAL A 112 -9.42 14.68 10.65
C VAL A 112 -9.43 16.15 11.03
N ASP A 113 -10.43 16.91 10.57
CA ASP A 113 -10.68 18.28 11.04
C ASP A 113 -11.18 18.28 12.49
N ALA A 114 -10.41 18.89 13.40
CA ALA A 114 -10.72 18.95 14.83
C ALA A 114 -12.09 19.57 15.15
N ARG A 115 -12.62 20.46 14.28
CA ARG A 115 -13.94 21.07 14.46
C ARG A 115 -15.08 20.10 14.17
N LYS A 116 -14.85 19.15 13.26
CA LYS A 116 -15.86 18.20 12.77
C LYS A 116 -15.81 16.88 13.55
N GLY A 117 -14.65 16.52 14.08
CA GLY A 117 -14.43 15.21 14.69
C GLY A 117 -14.48 14.09 13.65
N LEU A 118 -14.74 12.86 14.10
CA LEU A 118 -14.61 11.70 13.23
C LEU A 118 -15.77 11.62 12.22
N SER A 119 -15.46 11.71 10.93
CA SER A 119 -16.45 11.61 9.84
C SER A 119 -16.61 10.19 9.31
N GLU A 120 -17.66 9.94 8.50
CA GLU A 120 -17.81 8.68 7.76
C GLU A 120 -16.61 8.42 6.83
N GLN A 121 -16.08 9.47 6.19
CA GLN A 121 -14.92 9.36 5.31
C GLN A 121 -13.65 8.96 6.07
N SER A 122 -13.43 9.52 7.26
CA SER A 122 -12.29 9.17 8.12
C SER A 122 -12.34 7.69 8.54
N ARG A 123 -13.53 7.19 8.90
CA ARG A 123 -13.76 5.76 9.21
C ARG A 123 -13.52 4.87 7.99
N ARG A 124 -14.05 5.27 6.83
CA ARG A 124 -13.84 4.58 5.55
C ARG A 124 -12.37 4.47 5.18
N HIS A 125 -11.63 5.57 5.24
CA HIS A 125 -10.20 5.55 4.93
C HIS A 125 -9.43 4.63 5.88
N THR A 126 -9.72 4.73 7.18
CA THR A 126 -9.13 3.86 8.20
C THR A 126 -9.44 2.38 7.94
N PHE A 127 -10.68 2.06 7.56
CA PHE A 127 -11.06 0.71 7.17
C PHE A 127 -10.27 0.21 5.95
N LEU A 128 -10.13 1.03 4.91
CA LEU A 128 -9.37 0.68 3.71
C LEU A 128 -7.88 0.45 4.03
N VAL A 129 -7.29 1.28 4.90
CA VAL A 129 -5.91 1.11 5.37
C VAL A 129 -5.75 -0.24 6.07
N SER A 130 -6.68 -0.62 6.94
CA SER A 130 -6.68 -1.92 7.62
C SER A 130 -6.87 -3.09 6.66
N LEU A 131 -7.79 -2.96 5.70
CA LEU A 131 -8.03 -3.97 4.67
C LEU A 131 -6.77 -4.23 3.81
N LEU A 132 -6.04 -3.16 3.48
CA LEU A 132 -4.80 -3.20 2.72
C LEU A 132 -3.57 -3.56 3.57
N GLN A 133 -3.76 -3.82 4.87
CA GLN A 133 -2.74 -4.25 5.82
C GLN A 133 -1.53 -3.30 5.80
N VAL A 134 -1.80 -1.99 5.82
CA VAL A 134 -0.73 -1.00 6.00
C VAL A 134 -0.26 -1.10 7.46
N PRO A 135 1.04 -1.34 7.71
CA PRO A 135 1.54 -1.62 9.06
C PRO A 135 1.30 -0.50 10.08
N HIS A 136 1.60 0.74 9.69
CA HIS A 136 1.55 1.90 10.58
C HIS A 136 0.43 2.86 10.19
N LEU A 137 -0.47 3.15 11.12
CA LEU A 137 -1.53 4.14 10.95
C LEU A 137 -1.29 5.34 11.86
N ILE A 138 -1.30 6.53 11.26
CA ILE A 138 -1.22 7.81 11.96
C ILE A 138 -2.56 8.54 11.80
N LEU A 139 -3.21 8.88 12.92
CA LEU A 139 -4.30 9.83 12.93
C LEU A 139 -3.73 11.24 13.16
N ALA A 140 -3.85 12.10 12.16
CA ALA A 140 -3.49 13.52 12.27
C ALA A 140 -4.75 14.35 12.53
N ILE A 141 -4.96 14.78 13.78
CA ILE A 141 -6.07 15.66 14.14
C ILE A 141 -5.65 17.09 13.77
N ASN A 142 -6.11 17.55 12.62
CA ASN A 142 -5.69 18.80 12.00
C ASN A 142 -6.61 19.97 12.40
N LYS A 143 -6.13 21.19 12.17
CA LYS A 143 -6.83 22.46 12.47
C LYS A 143 -7.08 22.71 13.96
N MET A 144 -6.13 22.28 14.80
CA MET A 144 -6.18 22.54 16.24
C MET A 144 -6.21 24.04 16.58
N ASP A 145 -5.68 24.90 15.69
CA ASP A 145 -5.75 26.36 15.79
C ASP A 145 -7.18 26.91 15.78
N LEU A 146 -8.13 26.19 15.17
CA LEU A 146 -9.53 26.63 15.09
C LEU A 146 -10.38 26.16 16.28
N VAL A 147 -9.80 25.38 17.18
CA VAL A 147 -10.42 24.91 18.43
C VAL A 147 -9.57 25.30 19.64
N ASP A 148 -8.86 26.43 19.51
CA ASP A 148 -8.02 27.02 20.55
C ASP A 148 -7.03 26.02 21.18
N TRP A 149 -6.53 25.07 20.38
CA TRP A 149 -5.61 24.01 20.80
C TRP A 149 -6.11 23.21 22.02
N SER A 150 -7.43 23.00 22.13
CA SER A 150 -8.08 22.30 23.24
C SER A 150 -7.67 20.82 23.38
N GLU A 151 -7.17 20.46 24.56
CA GLU A 151 -6.87 19.08 24.94
C GLU A 151 -8.13 18.20 24.99
N GLU A 152 -9.26 18.77 25.42
CA GLU A 152 -10.54 18.07 25.56
C GLU A 152 -11.08 17.63 24.20
N VAL A 153 -10.98 18.50 23.18
CA VAL A 153 -11.35 18.17 21.80
C VAL A 153 -10.45 17.07 21.24
N TYR A 154 -9.13 17.17 21.47
CA TYR A 154 -8.17 16.15 21.06
C TYR A 154 -8.49 14.78 21.68
N GLU A 155 -8.67 14.71 23.00
CA GLU A 155 -8.92 13.45 23.70
C GLU A 155 -10.26 12.83 23.32
N SER A 156 -11.29 13.65 23.08
CA SER A 156 -12.59 13.19 22.58
C SER A 156 -12.45 12.49 21.22
N ILE A 157 -11.82 13.15 20.25
CA ILE A 157 -11.62 12.59 18.90
C ILE A 157 -10.70 11.36 18.95
N ARG A 158 -9.64 11.42 19.76
CA ARG A 158 -8.72 10.30 19.97
C ARG A 158 -9.44 9.08 20.52
N SER A 159 -10.24 9.24 21.58
CA SER A 159 -10.99 8.14 22.18
C SER A 159 -11.96 7.52 21.18
N GLU A 160 -12.73 8.35 20.47
CA GLU A 160 -13.68 7.88 19.45
C GLU A 160 -12.97 7.09 18.34
N PHE A 161 -11.81 7.58 17.88
CA PHE A 161 -11.03 6.91 16.85
C PHE A 161 -10.45 5.59 17.33
N VAL A 162 -9.90 5.54 18.54
CA VAL A 162 -9.32 4.31 19.12
C VAL A 162 -10.40 3.24 19.27
N ASP A 163 -11.61 3.60 19.74
CA ASP A 163 -12.73 2.67 19.86
C ASP A 163 -13.20 2.12 18.50
N PHE A 164 -13.13 2.94 17.45
CA PHE A 164 -13.40 2.50 16.08
C PHE A 164 -12.28 1.58 15.56
N ALA A 165 -11.02 1.99 15.72
CA ALA A 165 -9.83 1.27 15.26
C ALA A 165 -9.67 -0.09 15.95
N ALA A 166 -10.09 -0.23 17.21
CA ALA A 166 -10.06 -1.50 17.95
C ALA A 166 -10.91 -2.61 17.31
N LYS A 167 -11.87 -2.26 16.43
CA LYS A 167 -12.69 -3.22 15.68
C LYS A 167 -12.01 -3.69 14.38
N LEU A 168 -10.89 -3.07 14.03
CA LEU A 168 -10.14 -3.29 12.81
C LEU A 168 -8.82 -4.00 13.13
N ASP A 169 -8.22 -4.55 12.09
CA ASP A 169 -6.93 -5.23 12.17
C ASP A 169 -5.83 -4.22 11.86
N ILE A 170 -5.45 -3.44 12.88
CA ILE A 170 -4.43 -2.38 12.81
C ILE A 170 -3.32 -2.74 13.80
N SER A 171 -2.09 -2.84 13.30
CA SER A 171 -0.94 -3.28 14.11
C SER A 171 -0.35 -2.16 14.95
N ASP A 172 -0.21 -0.97 14.39
CA ASP A 172 0.36 0.20 15.05
C ASP A 172 -0.47 1.45 14.76
N LEU A 173 -0.86 2.16 15.82
CA LEU A 173 -1.68 3.36 15.76
C LEU A 173 -1.03 4.48 16.59
N THR A 174 -0.74 5.61 15.94
CA THR A 174 -0.28 6.84 16.58
C THR A 174 -1.26 7.99 16.31
N VAL A 175 -1.52 8.83 17.31
CA VAL A 175 -2.43 9.98 17.19
C VAL A 175 -1.67 11.28 17.49
N ILE A 176 -1.66 12.21 16.53
CA ILE A 176 -0.88 13.46 16.59
C ILE A 176 -1.82 14.66 16.34
N PRO A 177 -1.93 15.62 17.28
CA PRO A 177 -2.62 16.87 17.04
C PRO A 177 -1.71 17.80 16.24
N VAL A 178 -2.23 18.38 15.15
CA VAL A 178 -1.47 19.23 14.24
C VAL A 178 -2.26 20.47 13.82
N SER A 179 -1.55 21.52 13.42
CA SER A 179 -2.10 22.56 12.55
C SER A 179 -1.24 22.63 11.30
N ALA A 180 -1.76 22.13 10.17
CA ALA A 180 -1.06 22.16 8.90
C ALA A 180 -0.78 23.59 8.41
N LEU A 181 -1.67 24.54 8.72
CA LEU A 181 -1.54 25.93 8.32
C LEU A 181 -0.47 26.65 9.15
N GLN A 182 -0.55 26.54 10.49
CA GLN A 182 0.37 27.22 11.41
C GLN A 182 1.71 26.50 11.54
N GLY A 183 1.76 25.19 11.25
CA GLY A 183 2.94 24.34 11.36
C GLY A 183 3.07 23.61 12.70
N ASP A 184 2.13 23.79 13.63
CA ASP A 184 2.14 23.15 14.94
C ASP A 184 2.23 21.60 14.82
N ASN A 185 3.25 21.01 15.44
CA ASN A 185 3.52 19.56 15.48
C ASN A 185 3.70 18.89 14.11
N VAL A 186 3.86 19.65 13.01
CA VAL A 186 4.15 19.09 11.68
C VAL A 186 5.63 18.71 11.59
N VAL A 187 6.51 19.71 11.71
CA VAL A 187 7.96 19.53 11.76
C VAL A 187 8.47 19.83 13.15
N ASP A 188 8.15 21.02 13.65
CA ASP A 188 8.54 21.51 14.97
C ASP A 188 7.45 21.28 16.01
N ALA A 189 7.86 21.14 17.28
CA ALA A 189 6.92 20.96 18.38
C ALA A 189 6.15 22.27 18.64
N SER A 190 4.85 22.14 18.89
CA SER A 190 3.99 23.29 19.18
C SER A 190 4.23 23.86 20.57
N ALA A 191 4.33 25.19 20.67
CA ALA A 191 4.27 25.90 21.94
C ALA A 191 2.83 26.09 22.45
N ASN A 192 1.83 25.98 21.57
CA ASN A 192 0.41 26.19 21.87
C ASN A 192 -0.25 24.97 22.52
N MET A 193 0.36 23.78 22.40
CA MET A 193 -0.13 22.52 22.98
C MET A 193 0.86 21.94 24.01
N PRO A 194 1.15 22.63 25.13
CA PRO A 194 2.10 22.15 26.13
C PRO A 194 1.67 20.85 26.81
N TRP A 195 0.37 20.53 26.76
CA TRP A 195 -0.21 19.27 27.24
C TRP A 195 0.19 18.07 26.37
N TYR A 196 0.42 18.26 25.06
CA TYR A 196 0.84 17.18 24.17
C TYR A 196 2.32 16.86 24.38
N LYS A 197 2.61 15.64 24.84
CA LYS A 197 3.99 15.15 25.07
C LYS A 197 4.50 14.18 24.00
N GLY A 198 3.72 13.95 22.95
CA GLY A 198 4.09 13.07 21.85
C GLY A 198 5.07 13.73 20.87
N SER A 199 5.49 12.96 19.87
CA SER A 199 6.39 13.42 18.81
C SER A 199 5.66 14.27 17.75
N THR A 200 6.40 15.11 17.04
CA THR A 200 5.90 15.74 15.82
C THR A 200 5.66 14.71 14.72
N LEU A 201 4.85 15.05 13.72
CA LEU A 201 4.53 14.18 12.60
C LEU A 201 5.80 13.77 11.83
N LEU A 202 6.66 14.73 11.48
CA LEU A 202 7.90 14.44 10.77
C LEU A 202 8.82 13.57 11.62
N HIS A 203 8.96 13.87 12.91
CA HIS A 203 9.81 13.06 13.80
C HIS A 203 9.34 11.60 13.83
N HIS A 204 8.02 11.38 13.99
CA HIS A 204 7.44 10.04 13.98
C HIS A 204 7.74 9.31 12.67
N LEU A 205 7.55 9.96 11.52
CA LEU A 205 7.86 9.40 10.19
C LEU A 205 9.37 9.12 10.01
N GLU A 206 10.25 9.91 10.61
CA GLU A 206 11.69 9.63 10.59
C GLU A 206 12.07 8.41 11.43
N THR A 207 11.38 8.17 12.54
CA THR A 207 11.75 7.14 13.53
C THR A 207 11.00 5.83 13.38
N VAL A 208 9.85 5.80 12.69
CA VAL A 208 9.03 4.60 12.57
C VAL A 208 9.82 3.44 11.94
N HIS A 209 9.89 2.32 12.65
CA HIS A 209 10.74 1.18 12.30
C HIS A 209 10.04 0.23 11.34
N ILE A 210 10.29 0.38 10.03
CA ILE A 210 9.67 -0.47 8.99
C ILE A 210 10.42 -1.77 8.69
N ALA A 211 11.63 -1.92 9.24
CA ALA A 211 12.46 -3.08 8.95
C ALA A 211 11.85 -4.38 9.51
N SER A 212 11.14 -4.28 10.64
CA SER A 212 10.41 -5.38 11.29
C SER A 212 9.18 -5.83 10.53
N ASP A 213 8.58 -4.98 9.70
CA ASP A 213 7.35 -5.30 8.96
C ASP A 213 7.63 -6.18 7.74
N ARG A 214 8.91 -6.31 7.37
CA ARG A 214 9.31 -7.20 6.30
C ARG A 214 9.06 -8.64 6.74
N ASN A 215 8.31 -9.38 5.92
CA ASN A 215 8.20 -10.82 6.10
C ASN A 215 9.55 -11.47 5.77
N LEU A 216 10.40 -11.66 6.79
CA LEU A 216 11.69 -12.35 6.71
C LEU A 216 11.59 -13.84 7.09
N VAL A 217 10.37 -14.35 7.29
CA VAL A 217 10.09 -15.71 7.73
C VAL A 217 9.65 -16.60 6.56
N ASP A 218 8.67 -16.14 5.80
CA ASP A 218 8.04 -16.89 4.72
C ASP A 218 8.82 -16.75 3.42
N VAL A 219 9.72 -17.70 3.17
CA VAL A 219 10.50 -17.76 1.93
C VAL A 219 9.57 -17.92 0.72
N ARG A 220 9.51 -16.87 -0.10
CA ARG A 220 8.74 -16.83 -1.35
C ARG A 220 9.61 -16.21 -2.43
N PHE A 221 10.03 -17.01 -3.40
CA PHE A 221 10.77 -16.53 -4.57
C PHE A 221 10.00 -16.90 -5.84
N PRO A 222 9.09 -16.04 -6.31
CA PRO A 222 8.41 -16.25 -7.58
C PRO A 222 9.39 -16.02 -8.74
N VAL A 223 9.53 -17.02 -9.59
CA VAL A 223 10.44 -16.99 -10.73
C VAL A 223 9.85 -16.07 -11.79
N GLN A 224 10.62 -15.05 -12.17
CA GLN A 224 10.26 -14.07 -13.20
C GLN A 224 10.82 -14.47 -14.57
N TYR A 225 12.03 -15.02 -14.57
CA TYR A 225 12.76 -15.32 -15.79
C TYR A 225 13.76 -16.47 -15.59
N VAL A 226 13.95 -17.27 -16.64
CA VAL A 226 14.93 -18.37 -16.67
C VAL A 226 16.08 -17.96 -17.57
N ILE A 227 17.27 -17.82 -17.00
CA ILE A 227 18.50 -17.44 -17.68
C ILE A 227 19.20 -18.71 -18.15
N ARG A 228 19.38 -18.82 -19.47
CA ARG A 228 20.20 -19.84 -20.13
C ARG A 228 21.12 -19.15 -21.16
N PRO A 229 22.41 -18.96 -20.86
CA PRO A 229 23.36 -18.46 -21.82
C PRO A 229 23.52 -19.49 -22.93
N HIS A 230 23.12 -19.15 -24.15
CA HIS A 230 23.31 -20.01 -25.33
C HIS A 230 24.76 -19.94 -25.85
N GLN A 231 25.73 -19.95 -24.94
CA GLN A 231 27.16 -19.91 -25.23
C GLN A 231 27.78 -21.28 -24.95
N SER A 232 28.77 -21.65 -25.75
CA SER A 232 29.42 -22.97 -25.65
C SER A 232 30.16 -23.20 -24.33
N SER A 233 30.55 -22.13 -23.63
CA SER A 233 31.17 -22.22 -22.31
C SER A 233 30.19 -22.47 -21.16
N HIS A 234 28.88 -22.38 -21.40
CA HIS A 234 27.83 -22.40 -20.37
C HIS A 234 26.62 -23.27 -20.74
N HIS A 235 26.86 -24.37 -21.45
CA HIS A 235 25.79 -25.26 -21.95
C HIS A 235 24.79 -25.70 -20.87
N ASP A 236 25.28 -25.98 -19.66
CA ASP A 236 24.46 -26.50 -18.55
C ASP A 236 24.03 -25.41 -17.55
N TYR A 237 24.34 -24.13 -17.81
CA TYR A 237 23.97 -23.07 -16.86
C TYR A 237 22.47 -22.81 -16.89
N ARG A 238 21.84 -22.92 -15.72
CA ARG A 238 20.45 -22.51 -15.48
C ARG A 238 20.39 -21.61 -14.25
N GLY A 239 20.02 -20.35 -14.47
CA GLY A 239 19.77 -19.37 -13.40
C GLY A 239 18.30 -18.96 -13.39
N TYR A 240 17.71 -18.84 -12.22
CA TYR A 240 16.33 -18.42 -12.04
C TYR A 240 16.31 -17.02 -11.44
N ALA A 241 15.94 -16.03 -12.26
CA ALA A 241 15.88 -14.65 -11.86
C ALA A 241 14.49 -14.28 -11.34
N GLY A 242 14.47 -13.50 -10.27
CA GLY A 242 13.26 -13.05 -9.62
C GLY A 242 13.59 -12.08 -8.49
N GLN A 243 12.55 -11.65 -7.80
CA GLN A 243 12.66 -10.81 -6.60
C GLN A 243 12.20 -11.63 -5.40
N VAL A 244 12.98 -11.60 -4.32
CA VAL A 244 12.58 -12.27 -3.07
C VAL A 244 11.37 -11.53 -2.50
N CYS A 245 10.22 -12.19 -2.45
CA CYS A 245 8.96 -11.61 -1.95
C CYS A 245 8.82 -11.75 -0.43
N GLY A 246 9.48 -12.74 0.17
CA GLY A 246 9.53 -12.94 1.60
C GLY A 246 10.64 -13.90 1.98
N GLY A 247 10.99 -13.92 3.27
CA GLY A 247 11.99 -14.81 3.83
C GLY A 247 13.43 -14.39 3.57
N VAL A 248 14.33 -15.23 4.07
CA VAL A 248 15.77 -15.21 3.77
C VAL A 248 16.17 -16.54 3.14
N LEU A 249 16.81 -16.46 1.99
CA LEU A 249 17.40 -17.56 1.24
C LEU A 249 18.92 -17.52 1.43
N ARG A 250 19.54 -18.69 1.62
CA ARG A 250 20.97 -18.88 1.75
C ARG A 250 21.45 -19.98 0.81
N VAL A 251 22.69 -19.88 0.37
CA VAL A 251 23.36 -20.99 -0.32
C VAL A 251 23.32 -22.23 0.57
N GLY A 252 23.00 -23.39 -0.03
CA GLY A 252 22.83 -24.68 0.65
C GLY A 252 21.45 -24.94 1.25
N ASP A 253 20.54 -23.94 1.26
CA ASP A 253 19.17 -24.13 1.77
C ASP A 253 18.41 -25.21 1.00
N GLU A 254 17.72 -26.08 1.73
CA GLU A 254 16.72 -26.99 1.16
C GLU A 254 15.47 -26.23 0.77
N VAL A 255 15.10 -26.36 -0.50
CA VAL A 255 13.95 -25.69 -1.10
C VAL A 255 13.12 -26.67 -1.92
N VAL A 256 11.89 -26.27 -2.21
CA VAL A 256 11.04 -26.92 -3.19
C VAL A 256 10.62 -25.95 -4.27
N VAL A 257 10.44 -26.49 -5.47
CA VAL A 257 9.83 -25.78 -6.59
C VAL A 257 8.35 -26.10 -6.61
N LEU A 258 7.50 -25.07 -6.59
CA LEU A 258 6.06 -25.20 -6.76
C LEU A 258 5.65 -24.73 -8.16
N PRO A 259 4.66 -25.40 -8.80
CA PRO A 259 3.72 -26.35 -8.22
C PRO A 259 4.19 -27.83 -8.25
N SER A 260 5.32 -28.16 -8.87
CA SER A 260 5.77 -29.55 -9.03
C SER A 260 6.04 -30.29 -7.72
N GLY A 261 6.42 -29.54 -6.67
CA GLY A 261 6.75 -30.07 -5.36
C GLY A 261 8.13 -30.73 -5.28
N MET A 262 8.96 -30.61 -6.33
CA MET A 262 10.27 -31.24 -6.38
C MET A 262 11.24 -30.58 -5.39
N PRO A 263 11.88 -31.34 -4.49
CA PRO A 263 12.90 -30.83 -3.59
C PRO A 263 14.24 -30.67 -4.30
N THR A 264 15.02 -29.69 -3.87
CA THR A 264 16.40 -29.46 -4.29
C THR A 264 17.10 -28.52 -3.28
N ARG A 265 18.33 -28.09 -3.58
CA ARG A 265 19.09 -27.11 -2.78
C ARG A 265 19.54 -25.93 -3.62
N ILE A 266 19.77 -24.81 -2.95
CA ILE A 266 20.34 -23.62 -3.59
C ILE A 266 21.85 -23.79 -3.74
N ALA A 267 22.32 -23.94 -4.97
CA ALA A 267 23.74 -24.05 -5.29
C ALA A 267 24.47 -22.70 -5.20
N ALA A 268 23.83 -21.62 -5.68
CA ALA A 268 24.42 -20.29 -5.69
C ALA A 268 23.35 -19.19 -5.76
N ILE A 269 23.68 -18.01 -5.25
CA ILE A 269 22.86 -16.81 -5.37
C ILE A 269 23.71 -15.68 -5.94
N TYR A 270 23.22 -14.99 -6.97
CA TYR A 270 23.87 -13.84 -7.60
C TYR A 270 22.99 -12.60 -7.48
N ALA A 271 23.53 -11.56 -6.86
CA ALA A 271 23.00 -10.20 -6.90
C ALA A 271 23.58 -9.44 -8.10
N PRO A 272 23.05 -8.24 -8.45
CA PRO A 272 23.63 -7.40 -9.49
C PRO A 272 25.11 -7.05 -9.26
N SER A 273 25.57 -7.08 -8.00
CA SER A 273 26.96 -6.84 -7.59
C SER A 273 27.86 -8.08 -7.63
N GLY A 274 27.34 -9.26 -7.97
CA GLY A 274 28.08 -10.53 -7.96
C GLY A 274 27.50 -11.58 -6.99
N PRO A 275 28.25 -12.65 -6.70
CA PRO A 275 27.79 -13.74 -5.83
C PRO A 275 27.58 -13.28 -4.39
N VAL A 276 26.56 -13.84 -3.73
CA VAL A 276 26.22 -13.56 -2.33
C VAL A 276 25.84 -14.85 -1.60
N GLU A 277 26.16 -14.92 -0.30
CA GLU A 277 25.82 -16.08 0.55
C GLU A 277 24.33 -16.14 0.92
N SER A 278 23.65 -14.98 0.89
CA SER A 278 22.25 -14.87 1.26
C SER A 278 21.53 -13.76 0.51
N ALA A 279 20.23 -13.96 0.28
CA ALA A 279 19.32 -12.96 -0.25
C ALA A 279 18.06 -12.88 0.61
N PHE A 280 17.53 -11.68 0.77
CA PHE A 280 16.34 -11.41 1.58
C PHE A 280 15.39 -10.47 0.84
N ALA A 281 14.12 -10.44 1.22
CA ALA A 281 13.17 -9.52 0.62
C ALA A 281 13.57 -8.05 0.86
N PRO A 282 13.56 -7.17 -0.16
CA PRO A 282 13.03 -7.35 -1.51
C PRO A 282 14.12 -7.43 -2.60
N MET A 283 15.25 -8.11 -2.35
CA MET A 283 16.37 -8.20 -3.29
C MET A 283 15.97 -8.89 -4.60
N SER A 284 16.41 -8.34 -5.73
CA SER A 284 16.39 -9.02 -7.03
C SER A 284 17.66 -9.82 -7.22
N VAL A 285 17.53 -11.13 -7.41
CA VAL A 285 18.65 -12.06 -7.48
C VAL A 285 18.41 -13.14 -8.54
N THR A 286 19.49 -13.80 -8.94
CA THR A 286 19.47 -15.05 -9.71
C THR A 286 19.86 -16.20 -8.78
N ILE A 287 19.04 -17.23 -8.71
CA ILE A 287 19.28 -18.45 -7.92
C ILE A 287 19.66 -19.58 -8.88
N CYS A 288 20.71 -20.31 -8.57
CA CYS A 288 21.04 -21.60 -9.19
C CYS A 288 20.68 -22.73 -8.23
N LEU A 289 20.14 -23.82 -8.76
CA LEU A 289 19.76 -25.01 -7.99
C LEU A 289 20.80 -26.11 -8.23
N GLU A 290 20.95 -27.04 -7.29
CA GLU A 290 21.88 -28.17 -7.42
C GLU A 290 21.40 -29.20 -8.43
N ASP A 291 20.09 -29.44 -8.48
CA ASP A 291 19.48 -30.44 -9.36
C ASP A 291 18.84 -29.79 -10.59
N ASP A 292 18.77 -30.54 -11.70
CA ASP A 292 18.05 -30.17 -12.91
C ASP A 292 16.53 -30.30 -12.74
N VAL A 293 15.95 -29.41 -11.94
CA VAL A 293 14.51 -29.29 -11.76
C VAL A 293 13.90 -28.48 -12.88
N ASP A 294 12.74 -28.92 -13.40
CA ASP A 294 12.01 -28.10 -14.35
C ASP A 294 11.30 -26.93 -13.64
N VAL A 295 11.77 -25.72 -13.94
CA VAL A 295 11.28 -24.47 -13.37
C VAL A 295 11.09 -23.46 -14.49
N SER A 296 9.94 -22.81 -14.49
CA SER A 296 9.50 -21.83 -15.46
C SER A 296 9.00 -20.54 -14.80
N ARG A 297 8.76 -19.50 -15.60
CA ARG A 297 8.12 -18.27 -15.11
C ARG A 297 6.75 -18.60 -14.52
N GLY A 298 6.46 -18.02 -13.35
CA GLY A 298 5.21 -18.27 -12.61
C GLY A 298 5.33 -19.37 -11.57
N ASP A 299 6.40 -20.15 -11.58
CA ASP A 299 6.72 -21.08 -10.50
C ASP A 299 7.32 -20.34 -9.31
N MET A 300 7.34 -21.00 -8.15
CA MET A 300 7.87 -20.41 -6.92
C MET A 300 8.85 -21.36 -6.25
N ILE A 301 9.99 -20.81 -5.84
CA ILE A 301 10.92 -21.49 -4.95
C ILE A 301 10.57 -21.09 -3.51
N CYS A 302 10.32 -22.06 -2.65
CA CYS A 302 10.00 -21.86 -1.23
C CYS A 302 10.61 -22.94 -0.35
N ARG A 303 10.50 -22.83 0.98
CA ARG A 303 10.98 -23.87 1.90
C ARG A 303 9.98 -25.04 1.99
N GLN A 304 10.51 -26.24 2.16
CA GLN A 304 9.74 -27.49 2.30
C GLN A 304 8.64 -27.41 3.37
N ASN A 305 8.98 -26.90 4.56
CA ASN A 305 8.08 -26.85 5.72
C ASN A 305 7.35 -25.51 5.88
N ASN A 306 7.50 -24.62 4.90
CA ASN A 306 6.84 -23.32 4.87
C ASN A 306 6.44 -22.98 3.44
N ARG A 307 5.45 -23.71 2.94
CA ARG A 307 4.92 -23.59 1.58
C ARG A 307 3.70 -22.67 1.58
N PRO A 308 3.50 -21.87 0.52
CA PRO A 308 2.19 -21.29 0.25
C PRO A 308 1.21 -22.41 -0.14
N THR A 309 -0.08 -22.11 -0.07
CA THR A 309 -1.13 -23.02 -0.53
C THR A 309 -1.15 -23.05 -2.06
N VAL A 310 -1.20 -24.26 -2.64
CA VAL A 310 -1.40 -24.47 -4.07
C VAL A 310 -2.88 -24.69 -4.32
N ALA A 311 -3.60 -23.63 -4.68
CA ALA A 311 -5.07 -23.63 -4.75
C ALA A 311 -5.58 -23.16 -6.12
N GLN A 312 -6.71 -23.73 -6.56
CA GLN A 312 -7.47 -23.23 -7.72
C GLN A 312 -8.72 -22.47 -7.32
N ASP A 313 -9.31 -22.81 -6.18
CA ASP A 313 -10.46 -22.09 -5.63
C ASP A 313 -9.95 -21.16 -4.51
N ILE A 314 -10.15 -19.86 -4.69
CA ILE A 314 -9.70 -18.83 -3.75
C ILE A 314 -10.88 -17.98 -3.30
N ASP A 315 -10.94 -17.73 -2.00
CA ASP A 315 -11.82 -16.71 -1.42
C ASP A 315 -11.00 -15.43 -1.26
N ALA A 316 -11.47 -14.33 -1.81
CA ALA A 316 -10.75 -13.06 -1.78
C ALA A 316 -11.69 -11.88 -1.50
N MET A 317 -11.19 -10.91 -0.75
CA MET A 317 -11.74 -9.55 -0.78
C MET A 317 -11.25 -8.88 -2.06
N ILE A 318 -12.13 -8.21 -2.79
CA ILE A 318 -11.76 -7.43 -3.97
C ILE A 318 -12.29 -6.01 -3.84
N CYS A 319 -11.50 -5.05 -4.32
CA CYS A 319 -11.99 -3.71 -4.64
C CYS A 319 -12.27 -3.66 -6.14
N TRP A 320 -13.53 -3.46 -6.53
CA TRP A 320 -13.91 -3.36 -7.92
C TRP A 320 -13.63 -1.97 -8.49
N MET A 321 -13.04 -1.93 -9.66
CA MET A 321 -12.52 -0.74 -10.34
C MET A 321 -13.04 -0.61 -11.78
N GLY A 322 -13.78 -1.60 -12.27
CA GLY A 322 -14.42 -1.59 -13.58
C GLY A 322 -15.68 -0.71 -13.58
N SER A 323 -15.94 -0.05 -14.71
CA SER A 323 -17.18 0.69 -14.93
C SER A 323 -18.39 -0.23 -15.11
N THR A 324 -18.16 -1.40 -15.71
CA THR A 324 -19.15 -2.48 -15.79
C THR A 324 -19.16 -3.22 -14.46
N PRO A 325 -20.32 -3.48 -13.83
CA PRO A 325 -20.39 -4.26 -12.59
C PRO A 325 -19.78 -5.66 -12.74
N LEU A 326 -19.25 -6.18 -11.64
CA LEU A 326 -18.85 -7.57 -11.54
C LEU A 326 -20.07 -8.45 -11.30
N GLU A 327 -20.22 -9.51 -12.09
CA GLU A 327 -21.28 -10.49 -11.94
C GLU A 327 -20.72 -11.91 -11.79
N PRO A 328 -21.38 -12.79 -11.00
CA PRO A 328 -21.07 -14.22 -11.02
C PRO A 328 -21.14 -14.81 -12.44
N GLY A 329 -20.21 -15.71 -12.76
CA GLY A 329 -20.04 -16.30 -14.09
C GLY A 329 -19.10 -15.52 -15.01
N GLN A 330 -18.71 -14.29 -14.65
CA GLN A 330 -17.77 -13.50 -15.43
C GLN A 330 -16.37 -14.15 -15.46
N ARG A 331 -15.74 -14.13 -16.64
CA ARG A 331 -14.37 -14.60 -16.84
C ARG A 331 -13.44 -13.41 -16.96
N LEU A 332 -12.38 -13.41 -16.17
CA LEU A 332 -11.37 -12.36 -16.11
C LEU A 332 -9.99 -12.98 -16.20
N ALA A 333 -9.00 -12.23 -16.67
CA ALA A 333 -7.60 -12.59 -16.45
C ALA A 333 -7.23 -12.27 -14.99
N ILE A 334 -6.42 -13.14 -14.38
CA ILE A 334 -5.85 -12.93 -13.04
C ILE A 334 -4.34 -12.90 -13.16
N LYS A 335 -3.72 -11.88 -12.56
CA LYS A 335 -2.28 -11.78 -12.42
C LYS A 335 -1.93 -11.85 -10.93
N HIS A 336 -1.19 -12.89 -10.58
CA HIS A 336 -0.76 -13.18 -9.21
C HIS A 336 0.75 -13.42 -9.23
N THR A 337 1.51 -12.61 -8.50
CA THR A 337 2.98 -12.58 -8.56
C THR A 337 3.51 -12.52 -10.00
N THR A 338 4.13 -13.59 -10.49
CA THR A 338 4.70 -13.71 -11.84
C THR A 338 3.87 -14.60 -12.76
N ARG A 339 2.77 -15.17 -12.25
CA ARG A 339 1.85 -16.06 -12.94
C ARG A 339 0.64 -15.27 -13.46
N ASN A 340 0.26 -15.57 -14.70
CA ASN A 340 -0.99 -15.12 -15.31
C ASN A 340 -1.88 -16.35 -15.54
N ALA A 341 -3.16 -16.24 -15.23
CA ALA A 341 -4.16 -17.27 -15.50
C ALA A 341 -5.49 -16.62 -15.85
N ARG A 342 -6.51 -17.42 -16.08
CA ARG A 342 -7.91 -16.95 -16.13
C ARG A 342 -8.61 -17.33 -14.83
N ALA A 343 -9.52 -16.48 -14.39
CA ALA A 343 -10.37 -16.68 -13.24
C ALA A 343 -11.84 -16.59 -13.66
N LEU A 344 -12.64 -17.54 -13.18
CA LEU A 344 -14.09 -17.50 -13.21
C LEU A 344 -14.57 -16.99 -11.86
N VAL A 345 -15.40 -15.95 -11.85
CA VAL A 345 -16.12 -15.53 -10.64
C VAL A 345 -17.21 -16.55 -10.38
N GLN A 346 -17.04 -17.40 -9.37
CA GLN A 346 -18.07 -18.41 -9.05
C GLN A 346 -19.24 -17.77 -8.33
N GLU A 347 -18.94 -16.89 -7.37
CA GLU A 347 -19.92 -16.35 -6.44
C GLU A 347 -19.45 -15.00 -5.88
N LEU A 348 -20.39 -14.08 -5.70
CA LEU A 348 -20.26 -12.92 -4.81
C LEU A 348 -20.88 -13.30 -3.46
N GLN A 349 -20.07 -13.45 -2.42
CA GLN A 349 -20.55 -13.90 -1.11
C GLN A 349 -21.22 -12.77 -0.33
N TYR A 350 -20.65 -11.56 -0.40
CA TYR A 350 -21.26 -10.34 0.11
C TYR A 350 -20.56 -9.10 -0.45
N GLU A 351 -21.33 -8.02 -0.60
CA GLU A 351 -20.79 -6.66 -0.66
C GLU A 351 -20.55 -6.15 0.76
N LEU A 352 -19.48 -5.40 0.96
CA LEU A 352 -19.13 -4.82 2.25
C LEU A 352 -19.35 -3.32 2.19
N ASN A 353 -20.36 -2.85 2.90
CA ASN A 353 -20.64 -1.43 2.99
C ASN A 353 -19.52 -0.76 3.80
N ILE A 354 -18.73 0.07 3.13
CA ILE A 354 -17.52 0.66 3.72
C ILE A 354 -17.87 1.70 4.80
N ASN A 355 -19.07 2.29 4.76
CA ASN A 355 -19.48 3.31 5.72
C ASN A 355 -19.99 2.68 7.03
N THR A 356 -20.71 1.56 6.96
CA THR A 356 -21.31 0.89 8.12
C THR A 356 -20.59 -0.37 8.56
N LEU A 357 -19.65 -0.87 7.75
CA LEU A 357 -18.99 -2.18 7.88
C LEU A 357 -19.95 -3.37 7.83
N HIS A 358 -21.19 -3.15 7.40
CA HIS A 358 -22.20 -4.20 7.27
C HIS A 358 -21.94 -5.06 6.03
N ARG A 359 -22.11 -6.37 6.17
CA ARG A 359 -21.99 -7.33 5.08
C ARG A 359 -23.34 -7.56 4.42
N ASN A 360 -23.51 -7.11 3.19
CA ASN A 360 -24.70 -7.31 2.40
C ASN A 360 -24.59 -8.59 1.56
N SER A 361 -25.08 -9.71 2.11
CA SER A 361 -25.13 -11.00 1.41
C SER A 361 -26.24 -11.09 0.35
N ALA A 362 -27.11 -10.09 0.24
CA ALA A 362 -28.15 -10.04 -0.80
C ALA A 362 -27.68 -9.34 -2.09
N ALA A 363 -26.45 -8.79 -2.10
CA ALA A 363 -25.87 -8.16 -3.28
C ALA A 363 -25.67 -9.19 -4.41
N VAL A 364 -26.09 -8.82 -5.62
CA VAL A 364 -26.01 -9.69 -6.82
C VAL A 364 -24.83 -9.33 -7.72
N ASP A 365 -24.33 -8.10 -7.60
CA ASP A 365 -23.22 -7.54 -8.35
C ASP A 365 -22.31 -6.68 -7.45
N LEU A 366 -21.12 -6.33 -7.96
CA LEU A 366 -20.27 -5.28 -7.37
C LEU A 366 -20.04 -4.15 -8.38
N LYS A 367 -20.37 -2.93 -7.99
CA LYS A 367 -20.22 -1.72 -8.81
C LYS A 367 -18.88 -1.04 -8.57
N LEU A 368 -18.59 -0.04 -9.39
CA LEU A 368 -17.35 0.73 -9.31
C LEU A 368 -17.12 1.27 -7.89
N ASN A 369 -15.92 1.03 -7.36
CA ASN A 369 -15.47 1.37 -6.00
C ASN A 369 -16.12 0.57 -4.85
N GLU A 370 -16.98 -0.40 -5.14
CA GLU A 370 -17.50 -1.31 -4.13
C GLU A 370 -16.46 -2.39 -3.79
N ILE A 371 -16.55 -2.86 -2.55
CA ILE A 371 -15.69 -3.90 -2.02
C ILE A 371 -16.57 -5.08 -1.67
N GLY A 372 -16.14 -6.29 -2.02
CA GLY A 372 -16.88 -7.49 -1.66
C GLY A 372 -15.98 -8.70 -1.56
N ARG A 373 -16.52 -9.74 -0.94
CA ARG A 373 -15.87 -11.05 -0.88
C ARG A 373 -16.39 -11.90 -2.00
N VAL A 374 -15.49 -12.41 -2.82
CA VAL A 374 -15.79 -13.27 -3.96
C VAL A 374 -15.11 -14.61 -3.82
N ARG A 375 -15.70 -15.63 -4.42
CA ARG A 375 -15.04 -16.89 -4.71
C ARG A 375 -14.64 -16.94 -6.17
N LEU A 376 -13.36 -17.17 -6.43
CA LEU A 376 -12.81 -17.28 -7.77
C LEU A 376 -12.30 -18.70 -7.99
N ARG A 377 -12.53 -19.23 -9.20
CA ARG A 377 -11.85 -20.43 -9.68
C ARG A 377 -10.90 -20.10 -10.80
N THR A 378 -9.63 -20.44 -10.63
CA THR A 378 -8.60 -20.20 -11.63
C THR A 378 -8.39 -21.40 -12.54
N THR A 379 -7.99 -21.15 -13.79
CA THR A 379 -7.68 -22.21 -14.76
C THR A 379 -6.40 -22.97 -14.44
N MET A 380 -5.53 -22.39 -13.61
CA MET A 380 -4.30 -23.01 -13.12
C MET A 380 -4.12 -22.68 -11.64
N PRO A 381 -3.48 -23.56 -10.83
CA PRO A 381 -3.28 -23.30 -9.42
C PRO A 381 -2.44 -22.04 -9.17
N LEU A 382 -2.90 -21.19 -8.26
CA LEU A 382 -2.12 -20.11 -7.68
C LEU A 382 -1.29 -20.63 -6.50
N LEU A 383 -0.18 -19.95 -6.24
CA LEU A 383 0.75 -20.27 -5.15
C LEU A 383 0.58 -19.21 -4.07
N ALA A 384 -0.54 -19.31 -3.35
CA ALA A 384 -1.10 -18.22 -2.58
C ALA A 384 -0.87 -18.38 -1.07
N ASP A 385 -0.64 -17.24 -0.41
CA ASP A 385 -0.80 -17.12 1.04
C ASP A 385 -2.03 -16.26 1.34
N GLU A 386 -2.51 -16.30 2.58
CA GLU A 386 -3.43 -15.27 3.04
C GLU A 386 -2.74 -13.90 3.03
N TYR A 387 -3.45 -12.86 2.58
CA TYR A 387 -2.89 -11.52 2.44
C TYR A 387 -2.32 -10.95 3.75
N ARG A 388 -2.95 -11.31 4.88
CA ARG A 388 -2.50 -10.95 6.23
C ARG A 388 -1.16 -11.54 6.60
N ARG A 389 -0.84 -12.74 6.09
CA ARG A 389 0.44 -13.40 6.35
C ARG A 389 1.52 -12.91 5.38
N ASN A 390 1.18 -12.77 4.10
CA ASN A 390 2.10 -12.28 3.09
C ASN A 390 1.38 -11.45 2.01
N ARG A 391 1.58 -10.13 2.06
CA ARG A 391 0.96 -9.18 1.11
C ARG A 391 1.35 -9.43 -0.35
N GLN A 392 2.57 -9.92 -0.61
CA GLN A 392 3.08 -10.14 -1.96
C GLN A 392 2.45 -11.36 -2.64
N THR A 393 2.26 -12.46 -1.89
CA THR A 393 1.68 -13.72 -2.38
C THR A 393 0.21 -13.90 -2.04
N GLY A 394 -0.39 -13.01 -1.24
CA GLY A 394 -1.83 -12.92 -1.07
C GLY A 394 -2.50 -11.85 -1.93
N GLY A 395 -1.73 -11.00 -2.62
CA GLY A 395 -2.24 -9.93 -3.48
C GLY A 395 -2.36 -10.37 -4.93
N PHE A 396 -3.40 -9.91 -5.62
CA PHE A 396 -3.54 -10.10 -7.08
C PHE A 396 -4.32 -8.96 -7.73
N VAL A 397 -4.32 -8.95 -9.05
CA VAL A 397 -5.19 -8.07 -9.84
C VAL A 397 -6.04 -8.87 -10.82
N LEU A 398 -7.26 -8.42 -11.06
CA LEU A 398 -8.14 -8.91 -12.12
C LEU A 398 -8.11 -7.95 -13.29
N ILE A 399 -8.07 -8.49 -14.49
CA ILE A 399 -7.91 -7.76 -15.75
C ILE A 399 -9.02 -8.21 -16.70
N ASP A 400 -9.68 -7.25 -17.33
CA ASP A 400 -10.63 -7.51 -18.42
C ASP A 400 -9.83 -7.81 -19.70
N GLU A 401 -9.97 -9.03 -20.24
CA GLU A 401 -9.24 -9.46 -21.43
C GLU A 401 -9.65 -8.70 -22.70
N ALA A 402 -10.83 -8.06 -22.73
CA ALA A 402 -11.32 -7.35 -23.91
C ALA A 402 -10.59 -6.03 -24.16
N ASN A 403 -10.19 -5.34 -23.08
CA ASN A 403 -9.57 -4.01 -23.14
C ASN A 403 -8.23 -3.92 -22.38
N ASN A 404 -7.81 -4.99 -21.71
CA ASN A 404 -6.62 -5.07 -20.84
C ASN A 404 -6.63 -4.10 -19.65
N ASN A 405 -7.80 -3.58 -19.26
CA ASN A 405 -7.92 -2.74 -18.08
C ASN A 405 -7.86 -3.58 -16.82
N THR A 406 -7.15 -3.08 -15.81
CA THR A 406 -7.24 -3.66 -14.47
C THR A 406 -8.59 -3.28 -13.85
N VAL A 407 -9.43 -4.27 -13.61
CA VAL A 407 -10.81 -4.09 -13.13
C VAL A 407 -10.98 -4.42 -11.64
N ALA A 408 -10.02 -5.09 -11.01
CA ALA A 408 -10.04 -5.27 -9.56
C ALA A 408 -8.64 -5.43 -8.95
N ALA A 409 -8.50 -5.00 -7.70
CA ALA A 409 -7.39 -5.39 -6.83
C ALA A 409 -7.92 -6.35 -5.76
N GLY A 410 -7.23 -7.47 -5.56
CA GLY A 410 -7.69 -8.56 -4.70
C GLY A 410 -6.72 -8.90 -3.58
N MET A 411 -7.29 -9.26 -2.44
CA MET A 411 -6.62 -9.71 -1.22
C MET A 411 -7.17 -11.09 -0.85
N ILE A 412 -6.34 -12.11 -0.98
CA ILE A 412 -6.71 -13.50 -0.68
C ILE A 412 -6.96 -13.62 0.82
N VAL A 413 -8.17 -14.09 1.17
CA VAL A 413 -8.59 -14.36 2.55
C VAL A 413 -8.35 -15.81 2.88
N ASN A 414 -8.61 -16.71 1.93
CA ASN A 414 -8.35 -18.13 2.06
C ASN A 414 -8.08 -18.76 0.68
N ALA A 415 -7.22 -19.75 0.65
CA ALA A 415 -6.90 -20.57 -0.51
C ALA A 415 -7.13 -22.03 -0.11
N ASN A 416 -8.05 -22.72 -0.80
CA ASN A 416 -8.43 -24.11 -0.48
C ASN A 416 -8.01 -25.09 -1.58
#